data_AF-A0A535I1L5-F1
#
_entry.id   AF-A0A535I1L5-F1
#
_cell.length_a   1.000
_cell.length_b   1.000
_cell.length_c   1.000
_cell.angle_alpha   90.00
_cell.angle_beta   90.00
_cell.angle_gamma   90.00
#
_symmetry.space_group_name_H-M   'P 1'
#
loop_
_entity.id
_entity.type
_entity.pdbx_description
1 polymer ?
#
loop_
_entity_poly.entity_id
_entity_poly.type
_entity_poly.pdbx_seq_one_letter_code
_entity_poly.pdbx_strand_id
1 'polypeptide(L)' 'MSEVELDEDEVLIDGFDATLAGETVRITAVLERTCVYVDRGGDRRLAKKDELWVEADKLPIRRRGLA' A
#
# COMPACT_ATOMS: atom_id res chain seq x y z
N MET A 1 -16.26 -5.11 -2.78
CA MET A 1 -15.09 -4.42 -3.37
C MET A 1 -15.04 -3.09 -2.66
N SER A 2 -14.19 -2.96 -1.65
CA SER A 2 -14.21 -1.79 -0.76
C SER A 2 -13.07 -0.86 -1.10
N GLU A 3 -13.41 0.42 -1.27
CA GLU A 3 -12.49 1.54 -1.38
C GLU A 3 -11.78 1.71 -0.04
N VAL A 4 -10.45 1.75 -0.06
CA VAL A 4 -9.64 1.94 1.15
C VAL A 4 -9.23 3.40 1.23
N GLU A 5 -9.99 4.15 2.02
CA GLU A 5 -9.64 5.49 2.49
C GLU A 5 -8.70 5.33 3.69
N LEU A 6 -7.48 5.88 3.59
CA LEU A 6 -6.55 5.94 4.72
C LEU A 6 -6.46 7.41 5.17
N ASP A 7 -6.67 7.66 6.47
CA ASP A 7 -6.59 8.99 7.08
C ASP A 7 -5.12 9.44 7.29
N GLU A 8 -4.87 10.75 7.47
CA GLU A 8 -3.53 11.35 7.72
C GLU A 8 -2.74 10.69 8.88
N ASP A 9 -3.43 9.98 9.78
CA ASP A 9 -2.89 9.33 10.96
C ASP A 9 -2.54 7.84 10.77
N GLU A 10 -2.76 7.27 9.58
CA GLU A 10 -2.57 5.85 9.32
C GLU A 10 -1.17 5.54 8.77
N VAL A 11 -0.41 4.72 9.50
CA VAL A 11 0.96 4.33 9.15
C VAL A 11 0.99 2.83 8.86
N LEU A 12 1.57 2.45 7.72
CA LEU A 12 1.86 1.04 7.44
C LEU A 12 2.89 0.51 8.43
N ILE A 13 2.49 -0.52 9.19
CA ILE A 13 3.33 -1.13 10.24
C ILE A 13 4.39 -2.05 9.65
N ASP A 14 4.09 -2.66 8.49
CA ASP A 14 4.99 -3.51 7.73
C ASP A 14 4.68 -3.39 6.23
N GLY A 15 5.70 -3.64 5.40
CA GLY A 15 5.49 -3.71 3.96
C GLY A 15 4.58 -4.88 3.58
N PHE A 16 3.72 -4.70 2.58
CA PHE A 16 2.78 -5.71 2.11
C PHE A 16 2.90 -5.93 0.61
N ASP A 17 2.48 -7.10 0.14
CA ASP A 17 2.54 -7.42 -1.27
C ASP A 17 1.25 -6.94 -1.96
N ALA A 18 1.40 -6.30 -3.11
CA ALA A 18 0.32 -5.79 -3.93
C ALA A 18 0.58 -6.10 -5.41
N THR A 19 -0.44 -5.94 -6.24
CA THR A 19 -0.32 -6.06 -7.69
C THR A 19 -0.38 -4.67 -8.32
N LEU A 20 0.63 -4.34 -9.11
CA LEU A 20 0.72 -3.12 -9.90
C LEU A 20 0.92 -3.50 -11.38
N ALA A 21 0.03 -3.06 -12.27
CA ALA A 21 0.10 -3.37 -13.70
C ALA A 21 0.26 -4.88 -14.03
N GLY A 22 -0.30 -5.77 -13.19
CA GLY A 22 -0.19 -7.22 -13.34
C GLY A 22 1.06 -7.86 -12.73
N GLU A 23 1.95 -7.06 -12.12
CA GLU A 23 3.14 -7.55 -11.41
C GLU A 23 2.97 -7.47 -9.90
N THR A 24 3.42 -8.50 -9.18
CA THR A 24 3.50 -8.45 -7.72
C THR A 24 4.68 -7.59 -7.29
N VAL A 25 4.40 -6.57 -6.49
CA VAL A 25 5.34 -5.60 -5.94
C VAL A 25 5.19 -5.53 -4.43
N ARG A 26 6.26 -5.17 -3.71
CA ARG A 26 6.20 -4.97 -2.26
C ARG A 26 6.06 -3.50 -1.93
N ILE A 27 4.91 -3.13 -1.38
CA ILE A 27 4.61 -1.78 -0.91
C ILE A 27 5.32 -1.56 0.41
N THR A 28 5.99 -0.43 0.53
CA THR A 28 6.78 -0.05 1.72
C THR A 28 6.28 1.25 2.36
N ALA A 29 5.54 2.07 1.62
CA ALA A 29 4.82 3.23 2.16
C ALA A 29 3.56 3.50 1.34
N VAL A 30 2.53 4.05 1.98
CA VAL A 30 1.36 4.63 1.32
C VAL A 30 1.23 6.07 1.80
N LEU A 31 0.96 6.96 0.85
CA LEU A 31 0.74 8.39 1.00
C LEU A 31 -0.70 8.68 0.58
N GLU A 32 -1.17 9.92 0.74
CA GLU A 32 -2.56 10.32 0.43
C GLU A 32 -3.07 9.79 -0.93
N ARG A 33 -2.23 9.89 -1.97
CA ARG A 33 -2.62 9.57 -3.36
C ARG A 33 -1.69 8.59 -4.07
N THR A 34 -0.60 8.22 -3.42
CA THR A 34 0.47 7.43 -4.03
C THR A 34 0.99 6.38 -3.05
N CYS A 35 1.67 5.37 -3.57
CA CYS A 35 2.36 4.37 -2.78
C CYS A 35 3.80 4.23 -3.26
N VAL A 36 4.69 3.90 -2.33
CA VAL A 36 6.09 3.57 -2.60
C VAL A 36 6.22 2.06 -2.59
N TYR A 37 6.82 1.51 -3.64
CA TYR A 37 7.07 0.08 -3.77
C TYR A 37 8.51 -0.20 -4.16
N VAL A 38 8.95 -1.41 -3.89
CA VAL A 38 10.22 -1.95 -4.38
C VAL A 38 9.92 -2.89 -5.54
N ASP A 39 10.53 -2.63 -6.70
CA ASP A 39 10.40 -3.49 -7.88
C ASP A 39 11.31 -4.74 -7.77
N ARG A 40 11.25 -5.62 -8.79
CA ARG A 40 12.10 -6.84 -8.82
C ARG A 40 13.60 -6.55 -8.91
N GLY A 41 13.98 -5.35 -9.35
CA GLY A 41 15.37 -4.88 -9.39
C GLY A 41 15.88 -4.36 -8.05
N GLY A 42 14.99 -4.21 -7.06
CA GLY A 42 15.33 -3.63 -5.76
C GLY A 42 15.24 -2.10 -5.74
N ASP A 43 14.80 -1.47 -6.82
CA ASP A 43 14.67 -0.03 -6.92
C ASP A 43 13.35 0.46 -6.30
N ARG A 44 13.41 1.61 -5.62
CA ARG A 44 12.22 2.26 -5.06
C ARG A 44 11.51 3.07 -6.12
N ARG A 45 10.21 2.86 -6.25
CA ARG A 45 9.35 3.55 -7.21
C ARG A 45 8.06 4.04 -6.56
N LEU A 46 7.43 5.01 -7.22
CA LEU A 46 6.13 5.56 -6.86
C LEU A 46 5.08 5.07 -7.85
N ALA A 47 3.91 4.71 -7.35
CA ALA A 47 2.72 4.44 -8.14
C ALA A 47 1.51 5.18 -7.57
N LYS A 48 0.50 5.44 -8.40
CA LYS A 48 -0.76 6.02 -7.92
C LYS A 48 -1.56 4.97 -7.16
N LYS A 49 -2.29 5.38 -6.13
CA LYS A 49 -3.13 4.47 -5.35
C LYS A 49 -4.20 3.78 -6.22
N ASP A 50 -4.73 4.50 -7.20
CA ASP A 50 -5.75 3.99 -8.13
C ASP A 50 -5.24 2.88 -9.07
N GLU A 51 -3.93 2.69 -9.15
CA GLU A 51 -3.29 1.63 -9.95
C GLU A 51 -2.94 0.40 -9.09
N LEU A 52 -3.10 0.52 -7.76
CA LEU A 52 -2.70 -0.48 -6.78
C LEU A 52 -3.83 -1.45 -6.49
N TRP A 53 -3.56 -2.74 -6.63
CA TRP A 53 -4.50 -3.81 -6.29
C TRP A 53 -3.97 -4.62 -5.11
N VAL A 54 -4.76 -4.73 -4.05
CA VAL A 54 -4.40 -5.49 -2.85
C VAL A 54 -5.51 -6.48 -2.53
N GLU A 55 -5.11 -7.71 -2.19
CA GLU A 55 -6.05 -8.70 -1.66
C GLU A 55 -6.64 -8.20 -0.34
N ALA A 56 -7.97 -8.22 -0.21
CA ALA A 56 -8.69 -7.62 0.93
C ALA A 56 -8.22 -8.16 2.29
N ASP A 57 -7.83 -9.44 2.35
CA ASP A 57 -7.37 -10.12 3.55
C ASP A 57 -5.88 -9.89 3.86
N LYS A 58 -5.15 -9.19 2.99
CA LYS A 58 -3.69 -8.97 3.10
C LYS A 58 -3.29 -7.53 3.35
N LEU A 59 -4.25 -6.63 3.50
CA LEU A 59 -4.00 -5.25 3.91
C LEU A 59 -3.69 -5.22 5.41
N PRO A 60 -2.43 -4.97 5.86
CA PRO A 60 -2.11 -4.84 7.28
C PRO A 60 -2.50 -3.44 7.78
N ILE A 61 -3.75 -3.03 7.55
CA ILE A 61 -4.26 -1.74 8.05
C ILE A 61 -4.63 -1.95 9.51
N ARG A 62 -3.87 -1.31 10.41
CA ARG A 62 -4.32 -1.09 11.78
C ARG A 62 -4.78 0.34 11.90
N ARG A 63 -6.06 0.55 12.23
CA ARG A 63 -6.53 1.84 12.72
C ARG A 63 -5.74 2.21 13.96
N ARG A 64 -5.21 3.43 14.02
CA ARG A 64 -4.60 3.96 15.26
C ARG A 64 -5.71 4.00 16.31
N GLY A 65 -5.63 3.11 17.30
CA GLY A 65 -6.45 3.25 18.50
C GLY A 65 -6.07 4.56 19.16
N LEU A 66 -7.00 5.51 19.18
CA LEU A 66 -6.96 6.61 20.15
C LEU A 66 -6.96 5.96 21.53
N ALA A 67 -5.79 5.93 22.17
CA ALA A 67 -5.62 5.66 23.59
C ALA A 67 -5.34 6.97 24.29
#